data_AF-A0A6V7W456-F1
#
_entry.id   AF-A0A6V7W456-F1
#
_cell.length_a   1.000
_cell.length_b   1.000
_cell.length_c   1.000
_cell.angle_alpha   90.00
_cell.angle_beta   90.00
_cell.angle_gamma   90.00
#
_symmetry.space_group_name_H-M   'P 1'
#
loop_
_entity.id
_entity.type
_entity.pdbx_description
1 polymer ?
#
loop_
_entity_poly.entity_id
_entity_poly.type
_entity_poly.pdbx_seq_one_letter_code
_entity_poly.pdbx_strand_id
1 'polypeptide(L)'
;MAREGLRTLVVAKKVLSKEQLADFEREYHRAKMTVTDRMENMAAVVRLLENDLQLLCLTGVEDRLQDQVTTSLELLRNAGIKIWMLTGDKMETAICIAKSSGLFSKTDSVHVFGHVRDRTEAHNELNALRKKNDVSLVISGASLNICLQYYEAEVAELVCSCKAVVSCRCSPEQKAQIVNLLKKYRHPLRVAAIGDGGNDVSMIQAAHAGIGIDANEGKQASLAADFSITQFSHICRLLLVHGRFCYKRSCALSQFVMHRGLIISTMQAIFSCVFYFASVSLYQGVLMVAYSTAYTMLPVFSLVVDRDVTAQNALTYPELYKELGKGRSLSYKTFCIWVMISIYQGSIIMYGALYAFDEDFIHIVSISFFGTYYN
;
A
#
# COMPACT_ATOMS: atom_id res chain seq x y z
N MET A 1 -29.93 9.61 -15.05
CA MET A 1 -28.55 9.81 -15.55
C MET A 1 -27.53 10.03 -14.43
N ALA A 2 -27.35 11.24 -13.87
CA ALA A 2 -26.32 11.46 -12.83
C ALA A 2 -26.58 10.65 -11.53
N ARG A 3 -27.86 10.54 -11.11
CA ARG A 3 -28.27 9.68 -9.98
C ARG A 3 -28.09 8.18 -10.25
N GLU A 4 -27.95 7.79 -11.52
CA GLU A 4 -27.70 6.41 -11.96
C GLU A 4 -26.21 6.15 -12.18
N GLY A 5 -25.32 7.12 -11.88
CA GLY A 5 -23.87 6.96 -12.00
C GLY A 5 -23.30 7.23 -13.39
N LEU A 6 -24.12 7.66 -14.35
CA LEU A 6 -23.65 7.97 -15.69
C LEU A 6 -22.90 9.31 -15.70
N ARG A 7 -21.75 9.36 -16.40
CA ARG A 7 -21.08 10.62 -16.75
C ARG A 7 -21.94 11.35 -17.78
N THR A 8 -22.50 12.48 -17.39
CA THR A 8 -23.43 13.24 -18.24
C THR A 8 -22.71 14.33 -19.02
N LEU A 9 -22.89 14.35 -20.34
CA LEU A 9 -22.49 15.46 -21.21
C LEU A 9 -23.73 16.17 -21.73
N VAL A 10 -23.66 17.49 -21.79
CA VAL A 10 -24.72 18.35 -22.35
C VAL A 10 -24.26 18.81 -23.72
N VAL A 11 -25.06 18.55 -24.75
CA VAL A 11 -24.77 18.97 -26.12
C VAL A 11 -25.76 20.06 -26.51
N ALA A 12 -25.25 21.23 -26.88
CA ALA A 12 -26.04 22.35 -27.35
C ALA A 12 -25.47 22.90 -28.65
N LYS A 13 -26.30 23.54 -29.48
CA LYS A 13 -25.89 24.20 -30.71
C LYS A 13 -26.20 25.69 -30.68
N LYS A 14 -25.43 26.45 -31.45
CA LYS A 14 -25.73 27.83 -31.84
C LYS A 14 -25.74 27.91 -33.35
N VAL A 15 -26.77 28.52 -33.92
CA VAL A 15 -26.80 28.81 -35.37
C VAL A 15 -26.22 30.20 -35.55
N LEU A 16 -25.15 30.30 -36.32
CA LEU A 16 -24.48 31.57 -36.63
C LEU A 16 -24.82 31.99 -38.06
N SER A 17 -25.01 33.29 -38.27
CA SER A 17 -25.04 33.86 -39.62
C SER A 17 -23.63 33.88 -40.22
N LYS A 18 -23.53 33.99 -41.56
CA LYS A 18 -22.22 34.08 -42.24
C LYS A 18 -21.41 35.30 -41.78
N GLU A 19 -22.08 36.42 -41.48
CA GLU A 19 -21.45 37.63 -40.97
C GLU A 19 -20.89 37.42 -39.56
N GLN A 20 -21.68 36.83 -38.66
CA GLN A 20 -21.25 36.50 -37.30
C GLN A 20 -20.06 35.53 -37.29
N LEU A 21 -20.05 34.55 -38.20
CA LEU A 21 -18.94 33.63 -38.35
C LEU A 21 -17.68 34.34 -38.83
N ALA A 22 -17.79 35.21 -39.84
CA ALA A 22 -16.65 35.98 -40.35
C ALA A 22 -16.07 36.94 -39.30
N ASP A 23 -16.94 37.60 -38.52
CA ASP A 23 -16.52 38.46 -37.41
C ASP A 23 -15.82 37.66 -36.31
N PHE A 24 -16.36 36.49 -35.94
CA PHE A 24 -15.72 35.59 -34.99
C PHE A 24 -14.36 35.11 -35.48
N GLU A 25 -14.24 34.67 -36.74
CA GLU A 25 -12.97 34.22 -37.32
C GLU A 25 -11.92 35.33 -37.30
N ARG A 26 -12.32 36.57 -37.61
CA ARG A 26 -11.43 37.74 -37.55
C ARG A 26 -10.91 38.00 -36.14
N GLU A 27 -11.80 38.05 -35.14
CA GLU A 27 -11.42 38.28 -33.74
C GLU A 27 -10.62 37.11 -33.16
N TYR A 28 -10.97 35.88 -33.52
CA TYR A 28 -10.24 34.68 -33.09
C TYR A 28 -8.85 34.63 -33.70
N HIS A 29 -8.70 34.98 -34.98
CA HIS A 29 -7.40 35.08 -35.64
C HIS A 29 -6.54 36.19 -35.02
N ARG A 30 -7.14 37.33 -34.67
CA ARG A 30 -6.46 38.41 -33.96
C ARG A 30 -5.96 37.96 -32.58
N ALA A 31 -6.79 37.26 -31.81
CA ALA A 31 -6.43 36.68 -30.51
C ALA A 31 -5.33 35.61 -30.63
N LYS A 32 -5.31 34.84 -31.72
CA LYS A 32 -4.29 33.82 -31.99
C LYS A 32 -2.92 34.42 -32.33
N MET A 33 -2.91 35.60 -32.97
CA MET A 33 -1.70 36.33 -33.36
C MET A 33 -1.11 37.19 -32.22
N THR A 34 -1.78 37.25 -31.07
CA THR A 34 -1.29 38.01 -29.90
C THR A 34 -0.13 37.25 -29.24
N VAL A 35 0.94 37.97 -28.89
CA VAL A 35 2.16 37.38 -28.31
C VAL A 35 2.01 37.14 -26.80
N THR A 36 1.32 38.06 -26.11
CA THR A 36 1.00 37.97 -24.68
C THR A 36 -0.39 37.38 -24.46
N ASP A 37 -0.53 36.55 -23.42
CA ASP A 37 -1.78 35.98 -22.91
C ASP A 37 -2.69 35.33 -23.97
N ARG A 38 -2.07 34.75 -25.01
CA ARG A 38 -2.74 34.15 -26.17
C ARG A 38 -3.86 33.17 -25.78
N MET A 39 -3.60 32.27 -24.83
CA MET A 39 -4.61 31.26 -24.41
C MET A 39 -5.84 31.91 -23.79
N GLU A 40 -5.64 32.94 -22.96
CA GLU A 40 -6.72 33.62 -22.25
C GLU A 40 -7.54 34.50 -23.21
N ASN A 41 -6.86 35.21 -24.12
CA ASN A 41 -7.50 35.99 -25.19
C ASN A 41 -8.32 35.10 -26.13
N MET A 42 -7.80 33.94 -26.54
CA MET A 42 -8.54 32.98 -27.35
C MET A 42 -9.76 32.43 -26.59
N ALA A 43 -9.62 32.09 -25.31
CA ALA A 43 -10.74 31.63 -24.49
C ALA A 43 -11.83 32.71 -24.33
N ALA A 44 -11.44 33.99 -24.21
CA ALA A 44 -12.38 35.10 -24.13
C ALA A 44 -13.23 35.25 -25.41
N VAL A 45 -12.61 35.11 -26.59
CA VAL A 45 -13.33 35.15 -27.87
C VAL A 45 -14.28 33.95 -28.01
N VAL A 46 -13.86 32.75 -27.58
CA VAL A 46 -14.71 31.54 -27.60
C VAL A 46 -15.94 31.71 -26.70
N ARG A 47 -15.79 32.33 -25.51
CA ARG A 47 -16.92 32.61 -24.59
C ARG A 47 -18.03 33.46 -25.21
N LEU A 48 -17.74 34.28 -26.21
CA LEU A 48 -18.77 35.05 -26.93
C LEU A 48 -19.77 34.12 -27.65
N LEU A 49 -19.32 32.92 -28.05
CA LEU A 49 -20.18 31.90 -28.65
C LEU A 49 -20.99 31.11 -27.62
N GLU A 50 -20.59 31.09 -26.35
CA GLU A 50 -21.18 30.28 -25.26
C GLU A 50 -22.44 30.90 -24.62
N ASN A 51 -23.15 31.76 -25.36
CA ASN A 51 -24.42 32.38 -24.93
C ASN A 51 -25.55 32.01 -25.90
N ASP A 52 -26.79 31.95 -25.40
CA ASP A 52 -28.01 31.65 -26.19
C ASP A 52 -27.94 30.34 -27.00
N LEU A 53 -27.42 29.29 -26.36
CA LEU A 53 -27.31 27.96 -26.95
C LEU A 53 -28.66 27.23 -26.92
N GLN A 54 -29.01 26.57 -28.03
CA GLN A 54 -30.14 25.64 -28.09
C GLN A 54 -29.70 24.26 -27.63
N LEU A 55 -30.25 23.78 -26.51
CA LEU A 55 -30.03 22.41 -26.03
C LEU A 55 -30.50 21.40 -27.09
N LEU A 56 -29.62 20.47 -27.48
CA LEU A 56 -29.94 19.41 -28.43
C LEU A 56 -30.25 18.10 -27.71
N CYS A 57 -29.31 17.64 -26.88
CA CYS A 57 -29.46 16.39 -26.16
C CYS A 57 -28.57 16.33 -24.92
N LEU A 58 -28.88 15.35 -24.08
CA LEU A 58 -28.06 14.91 -22.97
C LEU A 58 -27.56 13.50 -23.29
N THR A 59 -26.26 13.27 -23.17
CA THR A 59 -25.69 11.93 -23.28
C THR A 59 -25.23 11.46 -21.91
N GLY A 60 -25.41 10.18 -21.62
CA GLY A 60 -24.94 9.54 -20.40
C GLY A 60 -24.02 8.38 -20.78
N VAL A 61 -22.76 8.47 -20.37
CA VAL A 61 -21.78 7.40 -20.56
C VAL A 61 -21.70 6.60 -19.27
N GLU A 62 -21.92 5.29 -19.36
CA GLU A 62 -21.74 4.37 -18.24
C GLU A 62 -20.26 4.06 -18.07
N ASP A 63 -19.73 4.36 -16.89
CA ASP A 63 -18.37 4.00 -16.51
C ASP A 63 -18.40 2.57 -15.96
N ARG A 64 -18.09 1.60 -16.82
CA ARG A 64 -18.09 0.19 -16.43
C ARG A 64 -16.89 -0.09 -15.54
N LEU A 65 -17.17 -0.70 -14.39
CA LEU A 65 -16.13 -1.25 -13.53
C LEU A 65 -15.38 -2.34 -14.27
N GLN A 66 -14.08 -2.45 -13.99
CA GLN A 66 -13.29 -3.60 -14.43
C GLN A 66 -13.85 -4.91 -13.87
N ASP A 67 -13.47 -6.02 -14.51
CA ASP A 67 -13.90 -7.34 -14.09
C ASP A 67 -13.52 -7.63 -12.64
N GLN A 68 -14.46 -8.24 -11.90
CA GLN A 68 -14.27 -8.73 -10.53
C GLN A 68 -13.88 -7.67 -9.48
N VAL A 69 -14.08 -6.37 -9.74
CA VAL A 69 -13.79 -5.30 -8.75
C VAL A 69 -14.54 -5.55 -7.45
N THR A 70 -15.84 -5.88 -7.50
CA THR A 70 -16.66 -6.14 -6.32
C THR A 70 -16.13 -7.31 -5.49
N THR A 71 -15.91 -8.45 -6.14
CA THR A 71 -15.34 -9.65 -5.49
C THR A 71 -13.97 -9.35 -4.88
N SER A 72 -13.14 -8.55 -5.56
CA SER A 72 -11.81 -8.19 -5.09
C SER A 72 -11.87 -7.32 -3.83
N LEU A 73 -12.74 -6.30 -3.82
CA LEU A 73 -12.95 -5.44 -2.66
C LEU A 73 -13.47 -6.25 -1.45
N GLU A 74 -14.35 -7.22 -1.68
CA GLU A 74 -14.85 -8.12 -0.64
C GLU A 74 -13.73 -9.00 -0.06
N LEU A 75 -12.90 -9.62 -0.91
CA LEU A 75 -11.77 -10.43 -0.47
C LEU A 75 -10.77 -9.62 0.36
N LEU A 76 -10.40 -8.44 -0.11
CA LEU A 76 -9.49 -7.53 0.61
C LEU A 76 -10.08 -7.10 1.96
N ARG A 77 -11.38 -6.81 2.02
CA ARG A 77 -12.06 -6.46 3.27
C ARG A 77 -12.06 -7.63 4.26
N ASN A 78 -12.34 -8.85 3.80
CA ASN A 78 -12.30 -10.06 4.64
C ASN A 78 -10.87 -10.37 5.13
N ALA A 79 -9.86 -10.02 4.33
CA ALA A 79 -8.45 -10.04 4.75
C ALA A 79 -8.08 -8.98 5.79
N GLY A 80 -9.01 -8.11 6.18
CA GLY A 80 -8.80 -7.05 7.17
C GLY A 80 -8.14 -5.80 6.61
N ILE A 81 -8.09 -5.63 5.29
CA ILE A 81 -7.54 -4.44 4.63
C ILE A 81 -8.63 -3.37 4.57
N LYS A 82 -8.29 -2.16 5.06
CA LYS A 82 -9.15 -0.98 4.95
C LYS A 82 -8.92 -0.32 3.59
N ILE A 83 -9.98 -0.11 2.82
CA ILE A 83 -9.91 0.39 1.44
C ILE A 83 -10.50 1.79 1.37
N TRP A 84 -9.72 2.72 0.83
CA TRP A 84 -10.11 4.12 0.65
C TRP A 84 -10.05 4.46 -0.84
N MET A 85 -11.05 5.21 -1.33
CA MET A 85 -11.13 5.66 -2.72
C MET A 85 -10.87 7.16 -2.79
N LEU A 86 -9.85 7.56 -3.55
CA LEU A 86 -9.47 8.97 -3.74
C LEU A 86 -9.67 9.35 -5.21
N THR A 87 -10.73 10.10 -5.50
CA THR A 87 -11.11 10.48 -6.87
C THR A 87 -11.11 11.99 -7.09
N GLY A 88 -10.85 12.40 -8.34
CA GLY A 88 -11.05 13.77 -8.82
C GLY A 88 -12.50 14.08 -9.19
N ASP A 89 -13.37 13.07 -9.22
CA ASP A 89 -14.77 13.20 -9.63
C ASP A 89 -15.64 13.95 -8.61
N LYS A 90 -16.83 14.33 -9.08
CA LYS A 90 -17.89 14.90 -8.24
C LYS A 90 -18.37 13.88 -7.21
N MET A 91 -18.88 14.39 -6.10
CA MET A 91 -19.31 13.59 -4.95
C MET A 91 -20.39 12.58 -5.32
N GLU A 92 -21.37 12.98 -6.13
CA GLU A 92 -22.50 12.14 -6.53
C GLU A 92 -22.02 10.91 -7.32
N THR A 93 -21.11 11.13 -8.26
CA THR A 93 -20.48 10.08 -9.07
C THR A 93 -19.65 9.15 -8.19
N ALA A 94 -18.83 9.70 -7.29
CA ALA A 94 -17.99 8.93 -6.39
C ALA A 94 -18.82 8.02 -5.46
N ILE A 95 -19.93 8.53 -4.91
CA ILE A 95 -20.87 7.74 -4.10
C ILE A 95 -21.50 6.63 -4.94
N CYS A 96 -21.88 6.92 -6.19
CA CYS A 96 -22.47 5.92 -7.07
C CYS A 96 -21.48 4.79 -7.38
N ILE A 97 -20.23 5.12 -7.72
CA ILE A 97 -19.15 4.15 -7.97
C ILE A 97 -18.85 3.35 -6.70
N ALA A 98 -18.79 3.99 -5.53
CA ALA A 98 -18.55 3.30 -4.26
C ALA A 98 -19.66 2.29 -3.93
N LYS A 99 -20.92 2.60 -4.27
CA LYS A 99 -22.06 1.67 -4.11
C LYS A 99 -22.07 0.57 -5.16
N SER A 100 -21.83 0.88 -6.44
CA SER A 100 -21.85 -0.11 -7.52
C SER A 100 -20.67 -1.08 -7.43
N SER A 101 -19.49 -0.60 -6.99
CA SER A 101 -18.32 -1.44 -6.75
C SER A 101 -18.41 -2.31 -5.51
N GLY A 102 -19.35 -2.03 -4.59
CA GLY A 102 -19.46 -2.73 -3.31
C GLY A 102 -18.46 -2.27 -2.24
N LEU A 103 -17.74 -1.16 -2.48
CA LEU A 103 -16.93 -0.49 -1.46
C LEU A 103 -17.80 -0.04 -0.28
N PHE A 104 -18.98 0.52 -0.59
CA PHE A 104 -20.05 0.75 0.37
C PHE A 104 -21.07 -0.37 0.24
N SER A 105 -21.28 -1.12 1.32
CA SER A 105 -22.36 -2.11 1.37
C SER A 105 -23.72 -1.42 1.27
N LYS A 106 -24.73 -2.13 0.76
CA LYS A 106 -26.11 -1.63 0.68
C LYS A 106 -26.69 -1.28 2.06
N THR A 107 -26.19 -1.92 3.11
CA THR A 107 -26.61 -1.72 4.51
C THR A 107 -25.73 -0.72 5.28
N ASP A 108 -24.67 -0.19 4.66
CA ASP A 108 -23.78 0.73 5.36
C ASP A 108 -24.44 2.09 5.57
N SER A 109 -24.32 2.63 6.78
CA SER A 109 -24.67 4.02 7.02
C SER A 109 -23.57 4.91 6.44
N VAL A 110 -23.91 5.69 5.42
CA VAL A 110 -22.98 6.61 4.75
C VAL A 110 -23.11 7.98 5.40
N HIS A 111 -22.03 8.48 5.98
CA HIS A 111 -21.92 9.85 6.45
C HIS A 111 -21.25 10.71 5.38
N VAL A 112 -22.04 11.60 4.78
CA VAL A 112 -21.52 12.67 3.94
C VAL A 112 -21.07 13.81 4.83
N PHE A 113 -19.80 14.17 4.75
CA PHE A 113 -19.18 15.24 5.51
C PHE A 113 -19.64 16.59 4.96
N GLY A 114 -20.05 17.50 5.85
CA GLY A 114 -20.52 18.83 5.47
C GLY A 114 -19.45 19.66 4.74
N HIS A 115 -19.90 20.67 3.98
CA HIS A 115 -18.96 21.64 3.43
C HIS A 115 -18.46 22.54 4.56
N VAL A 116 -17.16 22.45 4.84
CA VAL A 116 -16.48 23.24 5.86
C VAL A 116 -15.72 24.41 5.23
N ARG A 117 -15.73 25.59 5.88
CA ARG A 117 -14.99 26.79 5.47
C ARG A 117 -14.01 27.29 6.53
N ASP A 118 -14.28 27.01 7.79
CA ASP A 118 -13.48 27.50 8.91
C ASP A 118 -13.12 26.39 9.91
N ARG A 119 -12.32 26.75 10.92
CA ARG A 119 -11.90 25.83 11.99
C ARG A 119 -13.07 25.35 12.85
N THR A 120 -14.11 26.16 13.01
CA THR A 120 -15.24 25.90 13.91
C THR A 120 -16.18 24.86 13.30
N GLU A 121 -16.54 25.04 12.03
CA GLU A 121 -17.30 24.07 11.23
C GLU A 121 -16.55 22.74 11.13
N ALA A 122 -15.23 22.77 10.92
CA ALA A 122 -14.39 21.57 10.91
C ALA A 122 -14.52 20.79 12.22
N HIS A 123 -14.42 21.49 13.35
CA HIS A 123 -14.53 20.87 14.68
C HIS A 123 -15.91 20.26 14.91
N ASN A 124 -16.98 20.94 14.49
CA ASN A 124 -18.35 20.47 14.66
C ASN A 124 -18.61 19.20 13.83
N GLU A 125 -18.19 19.18 12.57
CA GLU A 125 -18.33 18.01 11.69
C GLU A 125 -17.49 16.82 12.17
N LEU A 126 -16.24 17.06 12.61
CA LEU A 126 -15.41 16.00 13.19
C LEU A 126 -16.01 15.41 14.46
N ASN A 127 -16.59 16.24 15.34
CA ASN A 127 -17.31 15.76 16.51
C ASN A 127 -18.60 15.01 16.16
N ALA A 128 -19.30 15.42 15.10
CA ALA A 128 -20.47 14.70 14.60
C ALA A 128 -20.08 13.32 14.07
N LEU A 129 -18.97 13.22 13.34
CA LEU A 129 -18.42 11.95 12.86
C LEU A 129 -17.96 11.06 14.04
N ARG A 130 -17.30 11.62 15.06
CA ARG A 130 -16.84 10.89 16.25
C ARG A 130 -17.96 10.16 17.00
N LYS A 131 -19.18 10.72 17.01
CA LYS A 131 -20.34 10.11 17.66
C LYS A 131 -20.91 8.92 16.90
N LYS A 132 -20.48 8.70 15.66
CA LYS A 132 -20.97 7.63 14.80
C LYS A 132 -19.98 6.47 14.79
N ASN A 133 -20.49 5.27 15.00
CA ASN A 133 -19.73 4.04 14.88
C ASN A 133 -20.07 3.34 13.57
N ASP A 134 -19.09 2.63 13.00
CA ASP A 134 -19.31 1.68 11.91
C ASP A 134 -19.88 2.32 10.62
N VAL A 135 -19.44 3.54 10.31
CA VAL A 135 -19.91 4.35 9.18
C VAL A 135 -18.92 4.38 8.02
N SER A 136 -19.45 4.59 6.83
CA SER A 136 -18.67 4.88 5.62
C SER A 136 -18.64 6.39 5.39
N LEU A 137 -17.47 6.97 5.19
CA LEU A 137 -17.28 8.43 5.10
C LEU A 137 -17.16 8.88 3.65
N VAL A 138 -17.79 10.00 3.32
CA VAL A 138 -17.58 10.74 2.07
C VAL A 138 -17.18 12.16 2.40
N ILE A 139 -16.01 12.60 1.94
CA ILE A 139 -15.48 13.95 2.22
C ILE A 139 -14.99 14.61 0.92
N SER A 140 -15.18 15.93 0.81
CA SER A 140 -14.64 16.69 -0.32
C SER A 140 -13.18 17.09 -0.06
N GLY A 141 -12.37 17.17 -1.12
CA GLY A 141 -10.97 17.60 -1.02
C GLY A 141 -10.81 18.99 -0.39
N ALA A 142 -11.75 19.91 -0.63
CA ALA A 142 -11.74 21.25 -0.02
C ALA A 142 -11.95 21.18 1.50
N SER A 143 -12.97 20.46 1.95
CA SER A 143 -13.26 20.31 3.38
C SER A 143 -12.18 19.50 4.11
N LEU A 144 -11.64 18.48 3.44
CA LEU A 144 -10.51 17.71 3.95
C LEU A 144 -9.29 18.60 4.17
N ASN A 145 -8.95 19.49 3.23
CA ASN A 145 -7.80 20.38 3.36
C ASN A 145 -7.88 21.27 4.61
N ILE A 146 -9.07 21.84 4.87
CA ILE A 146 -9.30 22.65 6.08
C ILE A 146 -9.17 21.79 7.35
N CYS A 147 -9.71 20.57 7.34
CA CYS A 147 -9.57 19.66 8.46
C CYS A 147 -8.10 19.28 8.71
N LEU A 148 -7.31 19.03 7.65
CA LEU A 148 -5.90 18.71 7.77
C LEU A 148 -5.06 19.89 8.27
N GLN A 149 -5.44 21.12 7.94
CA GLN A 149 -4.75 22.32 8.40
C GLN A 149 -4.83 22.51 9.92
N TYR A 150 -5.97 22.20 10.54
CA TYR A 150 -6.21 22.48 11.96
C TYR A 150 -6.28 21.24 12.86
N TYR A 151 -6.65 20.08 12.32
CA TYR A 151 -6.98 18.86 13.07
C TYR A 151 -6.33 17.61 12.47
N GLU A 152 -5.12 17.73 11.92
CA GLU A 152 -4.38 16.67 11.21
C GLU A 152 -4.45 15.30 11.92
N ALA A 153 -4.06 15.25 13.20
CA ALA A 153 -4.06 14.00 13.99
C ALA A 153 -5.47 13.42 14.20
N GLU A 154 -6.46 14.28 14.44
CA GLU A 154 -7.85 13.90 14.67
C GLU A 154 -8.52 13.35 13.40
N VAL A 155 -8.12 13.85 12.23
CA VAL A 155 -8.56 13.32 10.94
C VAL A 155 -7.98 11.92 10.72
N ALA A 156 -6.68 11.73 10.91
CA ALA A 156 -6.06 10.40 10.79
C ALA A 156 -6.71 9.38 11.75
N GLU A 157 -6.94 9.85 12.98
CA GLU A 157 -8.03 9.49 13.89
C GLU A 157 -9.27 8.80 13.28
N LEU A 158 -10.23 9.65 12.96
CA LEU A 158 -11.60 9.28 12.63
C LEU A 158 -11.70 8.55 11.29
N VAL A 159 -10.81 8.87 10.34
CA VAL A 159 -10.89 8.27 9.00
C VAL A 159 -10.49 6.79 9.03
N CYS A 160 -9.61 6.36 9.95
CA CYS A 160 -9.29 4.93 10.14
C CYS A 160 -10.34 4.13 10.92
N SER A 161 -11.17 4.78 11.75
CA SER A 161 -12.26 4.10 12.44
C SER A 161 -13.45 3.82 11.52
N CYS A 162 -13.56 4.54 10.41
CA CYS A 162 -14.56 4.30 9.37
C CYS A 162 -14.39 2.91 8.71
N LYS A 163 -15.49 2.39 8.15
CA LYS A 163 -15.46 1.15 7.36
C LYS A 163 -14.69 1.32 6.06
N ALA A 164 -15.08 2.34 5.32
CA ALA A 164 -14.54 2.74 4.04
C ALA A 164 -14.64 4.26 3.91
N VAL A 165 -13.79 4.85 3.09
CA VAL A 165 -13.66 6.30 2.96
C VAL A 165 -13.58 6.64 1.48
N VAL A 166 -14.35 7.64 1.06
CA VAL A 166 -14.32 8.22 -0.27
C VAL A 166 -13.95 9.69 -0.14
N SER A 167 -12.83 10.09 -0.75
CA SER A 167 -12.46 11.49 -0.90
C SER A 167 -12.68 11.90 -2.34
N CYS A 168 -13.56 12.88 -2.58
CA CYS A 168 -13.93 13.36 -3.91
C CYS A 168 -13.35 14.74 -4.21
N ARG A 169 -13.18 15.06 -5.50
CA ARG A 169 -12.49 16.29 -5.98
C ARG A 169 -11.11 16.49 -5.36
N CYS A 170 -10.32 15.42 -5.25
CA CYS A 170 -8.94 15.52 -4.75
C CYS A 170 -7.99 15.99 -5.86
N SER A 171 -7.07 16.90 -5.54
CA SER A 171 -5.90 17.16 -6.40
C SER A 171 -4.85 16.02 -6.25
N PRO A 172 -3.95 15.84 -7.23
CA PRO A 172 -2.85 14.88 -7.13
C PRO A 172 -2.00 15.05 -5.84
N GLU A 173 -1.74 16.29 -5.43
CA GLU A 173 -0.98 16.61 -4.22
C GLU A 173 -1.74 16.21 -2.96
N GLN A 174 -3.06 16.44 -2.94
CA GLN A 174 -3.91 16.06 -1.82
C GLN A 174 -3.96 14.54 -1.63
N LYS A 175 -3.97 13.75 -2.71
CA LYS A 175 -3.91 12.28 -2.61
C LYS A 175 -2.63 11.83 -1.89
N ALA A 176 -1.49 12.43 -2.23
CA ALA A 176 -0.21 12.14 -1.57
C ALA A 176 -0.19 12.63 -0.10
N GLN A 177 -0.81 13.76 0.21
CA GLN A 177 -0.95 14.25 1.59
C GLN A 177 -1.71 13.26 2.48
N ILE A 178 -2.80 12.65 1.98
CA ILE A 178 -3.56 11.63 2.71
C ILE A 178 -2.70 10.40 3.02
N VAL A 179 -1.88 9.97 2.07
CA VAL A 179 -0.95 8.85 2.29
C VAL A 179 0.08 9.19 3.36
N ASN A 180 0.69 10.37 3.30
CA ASN A 180 1.67 10.82 4.28
C ASN A 180 1.06 11.01 5.68
N LEU A 181 -0.17 11.51 5.76
CA LEU A 181 -0.95 11.61 6.99
C LEU A 181 -1.07 10.25 7.68
N LEU A 182 -1.50 9.23 6.92
CA LEU A 182 -1.64 7.87 7.43
C LEU A 182 -0.31 7.30 7.91
N LYS A 183 0.78 7.49 7.14
CA LYS A 183 2.11 7.05 7.52
C LYS A 183 2.59 7.68 8.82
N LYS A 184 2.29 8.98 9.02
CA LYS A 184 2.71 9.76 10.18
C LYS A 184 1.97 9.37 11.46
N TYR A 185 0.64 9.27 11.41
CA TYR A 185 -0.18 9.10 12.63
C TYR A 185 -0.63 7.67 12.90
N ARG A 186 -0.49 6.75 11.93
CA ARG A 186 -1.02 5.38 12.04
C ARG A 186 0.04 4.29 12.02
N HIS A 187 1.29 4.61 12.35
CA HIS A 187 2.31 3.60 12.58
C HIS A 187 1.84 2.61 13.68
N PRO A 188 1.96 1.27 13.50
CA PRO A 188 2.75 0.55 12.49
C PRO A 188 2.00 0.13 11.22
N LEU A 189 0.82 0.68 10.92
CA LEU A 189 0.05 0.30 9.73
C LEU A 189 0.83 0.63 8.44
N ARG A 190 0.71 -0.26 7.46
CA ARG A 190 1.28 -0.08 6.11
C ARG A 190 0.20 0.41 5.18
N VAL A 191 0.60 1.30 4.26
CA VAL A 191 -0.29 1.98 3.32
C VAL A 191 0.17 1.61 1.93
N ALA A 192 -0.73 1.01 1.15
CA ALA A 192 -0.52 0.76 -0.26
C ALA A 192 -1.37 1.74 -1.08
N ALA A 193 -0.82 2.22 -2.19
CA ALA A 193 -1.51 3.11 -3.11
C ALA A 193 -1.61 2.44 -4.49
N ILE A 194 -2.80 2.48 -5.07
CA ILE A 194 -3.10 1.88 -6.38
C ILE A 194 -3.60 3.01 -7.29
N GLY A 195 -3.07 3.10 -8.51
CA GLY A 195 -3.51 4.08 -9.50
C GLY A 195 -3.13 3.67 -10.92
N ASP A 196 -3.78 4.28 -11.91
CA ASP A 196 -3.62 3.98 -13.34
C ASP A 196 -3.05 5.17 -14.14
N GLY A 197 -3.33 6.41 -13.70
CA GLY A 197 -2.95 7.62 -14.41
C GLY A 197 -1.81 8.43 -13.79
N GLY A 198 -1.35 9.44 -14.52
CA GLY A 198 -0.34 10.41 -14.06
C GLY A 198 -0.74 11.16 -12.79
N ASN A 199 -2.05 11.35 -12.56
CA ASN A 199 -2.59 12.01 -11.38
C ASN A 199 -2.39 11.24 -10.07
N ASP A 200 -2.02 9.96 -10.15
CA ASP A 200 -1.82 9.09 -9.00
C ASP A 200 -0.34 8.84 -8.69
N VAL A 201 0.58 9.32 -9.53
CA VAL A 201 2.02 9.10 -9.37
C VAL A 201 2.53 9.59 -8.02
N SER A 202 2.13 10.80 -7.61
CA SER A 202 2.51 11.38 -6.31
C SER A 202 2.02 10.53 -5.13
N MET A 203 0.80 10.00 -5.22
CA MET A 203 0.19 9.14 -4.20
C MET A 203 0.91 7.78 -4.13
N ILE A 204 1.20 7.19 -5.29
CA ILE A 204 1.92 5.92 -5.44
C ILE A 204 3.31 6.01 -4.82
N GLN A 205 4.08 7.06 -5.16
CA GLN A 205 5.43 7.28 -4.64
C GLN A 205 5.46 7.60 -3.14
N ALA A 206 4.40 8.20 -2.60
CA ALA A 206 4.31 8.51 -1.17
C ALA A 206 4.04 7.25 -0.32
N ALA A 207 3.46 6.19 -0.89
CA ALA A 207 3.03 5.01 -0.15
C ALA A 207 4.19 4.14 0.35
N HIS A 208 3.89 3.13 1.18
CA HIS A 208 4.88 2.11 1.54
C HIS A 208 5.03 1.05 0.44
N ALA A 209 3.97 0.86 -0.36
CA ALA A 209 3.96 0.03 -1.54
C ALA A 209 3.10 0.71 -2.60
N GLY A 210 3.73 1.12 -3.70
CA GLY A 210 3.07 1.69 -4.86
C GLY A 210 2.71 0.62 -5.88
N ILE A 211 1.47 0.62 -6.37
CA ILE A 211 0.98 -0.33 -7.36
C ILE A 211 0.36 0.43 -8.52
N GLY A 212 0.93 0.25 -9.71
CA GLY A 212 0.43 0.86 -10.94
C GLY A 212 -0.41 -0.13 -11.73
N ILE A 213 -1.54 0.33 -12.26
CA ILE A 213 -2.33 -0.43 -13.23
C ILE A 213 -1.86 -0.04 -14.64
N ASP A 214 -1.45 -1.01 -15.45
CA ASP A 214 -1.06 -0.79 -16.85
C ASP A 214 -2.32 -0.53 -17.69
N ALA A 215 -2.69 0.75 -17.80
CA ALA A 215 -3.80 1.21 -18.62
C ALA A 215 -3.33 1.53 -20.04
N ASN A 216 -4.20 1.27 -21.03
CA ASN A 216 -3.93 1.55 -22.44
C ASN A 216 -3.71 3.04 -22.74
N GLU A 217 -4.22 3.93 -21.87
CA GLU A 217 -4.16 5.39 -22.05
C GLU A 217 -2.83 6.01 -21.62
N GLY A 218 -2.00 5.29 -20.85
CA GLY A 218 -0.67 5.76 -20.44
C GLY A 218 -0.03 4.92 -19.34
N LYS A 219 1.30 4.75 -19.40
CA LYS A 219 2.06 3.91 -18.46
C LYS A 219 2.69 4.67 -17.29
N GLN A 220 2.31 5.92 -17.06
CA GLN A 220 2.98 6.79 -16.08
C GLN A 220 2.88 6.23 -14.65
N ALA A 221 1.70 5.78 -14.22
CA ALA A 221 1.52 5.16 -12.90
C ALA A 221 2.31 3.84 -12.78
N SER A 222 2.26 2.99 -13.81
CA SER A 222 2.99 1.73 -13.85
C SER A 222 4.51 1.90 -13.82
N LEU A 223 5.05 2.97 -14.41
CA LEU A 223 6.49 3.25 -14.42
C LEU A 223 6.98 3.83 -13.09
N ALA A 224 6.10 4.50 -12.34
CA ALA A 224 6.42 5.10 -11.04
C ALA A 224 6.17 4.18 -9.84
N ALA A 225 5.53 3.02 -10.05
CA ALA A 225 5.12 2.09 -9.00
C ALA A 225 6.17 1.00 -8.73
N ASP A 226 6.13 0.42 -7.52
CA ASP A 226 6.95 -0.74 -7.14
C ASP A 226 6.48 -2.02 -7.86
N PHE A 227 5.16 -2.14 -8.05
CA PHE A 227 4.52 -3.26 -8.74
C PHE A 227 3.62 -2.75 -9.86
N SER A 228 3.62 -3.48 -10.97
CA SER A 228 2.70 -3.24 -12.09
C SER A 228 1.74 -4.41 -12.25
N ILE A 229 0.46 -4.13 -12.35
CA ILE A 229 -0.60 -5.11 -12.62
C ILE A 229 -1.45 -4.65 -13.81
N THR A 230 -2.00 -5.58 -14.57
CA THR A 230 -2.81 -5.24 -15.76
C THR A 230 -4.27 -4.90 -15.42
N GLN A 231 -4.79 -5.42 -14.32
CA GLN A 231 -6.18 -5.26 -13.89
C GLN A 231 -6.25 -5.15 -12.38
N PHE A 232 -7.27 -4.44 -11.87
CA PHE A 232 -7.46 -4.30 -10.43
C PHE A 232 -7.62 -5.64 -9.71
N SER A 233 -8.31 -6.62 -10.30
CA SER A 233 -8.57 -7.94 -9.70
C SER A 233 -7.29 -8.70 -9.28
N HIS A 234 -6.18 -8.46 -9.98
CA HIS A 234 -4.89 -9.07 -9.69
C HIS A 234 -4.29 -8.62 -8.35
N ILE A 235 -4.81 -7.54 -7.74
CA ILE A 235 -4.41 -7.09 -6.41
C ILE A 235 -4.61 -8.17 -5.35
N CYS A 236 -5.68 -8.96 -5.46
CA CYS A 236 -5.99 -10.01 -4.48
C CYS A 236 -4.90 -11.07 -4.47
N ARG A 237 -4.44 -11.49 -5.65
CA ARG A 237 -3.34 -12.46 -5.76
C ARG A 237 -2.01 -11.84 -5.32
N LEU A 238 -1.74 -10.60 -5.72
CA LEU A 238 -0.52 -9.88 -5.33
C LEU A 238 -0.39 -9.79 -3.80
N LEU A 239 -1.44 -9.35 -3.11
CA LEU A 239 -1.38 -9.16 -1.66
C LEU A 239 -1.57 -10.48 -0.90
N LEU A 240 -2.67 -11.20 -1.12
CA LEU A 240 -3.07 -12.33 -0.28
C LEU A 240 -2.16 -13.55 -0.46
N VAL A 241 -1.66 -13.76 -1.68
CA VAL A 241 -0.77 -14.89 -2.00
C VAL A 241 0.69 -14.44 -1.90
N HIS A 242 1.12 -13.55 -2.78
CA HIS A 242 2.54 -13.18 -2.86
C HIS A 242 2.99 -12.37 -1.64
N GLY A 243 2.19 -11.40 -1.18
CA GLY A 243 2.48 -10.63 0.03
C GLY A 243 2.59 -11.53 1.28
N ARG A 244 1.69 -12.51 1.44
CA ARG A 244 1.79 -13.49 2.54
C ARG A 244 3.07 -14.31 2.46
N PHE A 245 3.36 -14.90 1.31
CA PHE A 245 4.52 -15.75 1.14
C PHE A 245 5.81 -14.98 1.39
N CYS A 246 5.96 -13.79 0.80
CA CYS A 246 7.11 -12.94 1.03
C CYS A 246 7.27 -12.63 2.53
N TYR A 247 6.20 -12.21 3.21
CA TYR A 247 6.26 -11.90 4.64
C TYR A 247 6.68 -13.11 5.49
N LYS A 248 6.01 -14.26 5.33
CA LYS A 248 6.29 -15.48 6.12
C LYS A 248 7.70 -16.02 5.87
N ARG A 249 8.13 -16.08 4.61
CA ARG A 249 9.46 -16.55 4.21
C ARG A 249 10.55 -15.63 4.71
N SER A 250 10.39 -14.31 4.57
CA SER A 250 11.35 -13.35 5.11
C SER A 250 11.46 -13.47 6.64
N CYS A 251 10.34 -13.64 7.36
CA CYS A 251 10.39 -13.85 8.82
C CYS A 251 11.17 -15.12 9.20
N ALA A 252 10.87 -16.25 8.55
CA ALA A 252 11.54 -17.52 8.81
C ALA A 252 13.03 -17.44 8.47
N LEU A 253 13.37 -16.85 7.32
CA LEU A 253 14.74 -16.65 6.89
C LEU A 253 15.53 -15.75 7.86
N SER A 254 14.96 -14.62 8.29
CA SER A 254 15.62 -13.74 9.26
C SER A 254 15.88 -14.45 10.60
N GLN A 255 14.93 -15.25 11.08
CA GLN A 255 15.11 -16.03 12.31
C GLN A 255 16.18 -17.09 12.16
N PHE A 256 16.19 -17.82 11.04
CA PHE A 256 17.20 -18.82 10.75
C PHE A 256 18.61 -18.22 10.68
N VAL A 257 18.79 -17.12 9.94
CA VAL A 257 20.09 -16.43 9.80
C VAL A 257 20.58 -15.95 11.17
N MET A 258 19.70 -15.36 11.98
CA MET A 258 20.03 -14.91 13.33
C MET A 258 20.44 -16.08 14.23
N HIS A 259 19.62 -17.13 14.27
CA HIS A 259 19.83 -18.31 15.09
C HIS A 259 21.19 -18.97 14.80
N ARG A 260 21.46 -19.21 13.51
CA ARG A 260 22.72 -19.77 13.03
C ARG A 260 23.93 -18.94 13.43
N GLY A 261 23.86 -17.61 13.29
CA GLY A 261 24.95 -16.72 13.68
C GLY A 261 25.24 -16.79 15.17
N LEU A 262 24.18 -16.78 15.99
CA LEU A 262 24.29 -16.82 17.45
C LEU A 262 24.85 -18.13 17.99
N ILE A 263 24.56 -19.28 17.37
CA ILE A 263 25.15 -20.57 17.78
C ILE A 263 26.68 -20.51 17.71
N ILE A 264 27.23 -20.11 16.56
CA ILE A 264 28.70 -20.03 16.38
C ILE A 264 29.30 -19.02 17.37
N SER A 265 28.69 -17.84 17.50
CA SER A 265 29.18 -16.82 18.43
C SER A 265 29.19 -17.32 19.87
N THR A 266 28.18 -18.09 20.27
CA THR A 266 28.10 -18.69 21.61
C THR A 266 29.19 -19.74 21.79
N MET A 267 29.39 -20.64 20.81
CA MET A 267 30.44 -21.65 20.85
C MET A 267 31.83 -21.01 20.94
N GLN A 268 32.09 -19.99 20.12
CA GLN A 268 33.34 -19.23 20.14
C GLN A 268 33.55 -18.53 21.49
N ALA A 269 32.50 -17.93 22.06
CA ALA A 269 32.61 -17.25 23.35
C ALA A 269 32.97 -18.23 24.47
N ILE A 270 32.33 -19.40 24.53
CA ILE A 270 32.63 -20.43 25.52
C ILE A 270 34.03 -20.99 25.32
N PHE A 271 34.43 -21.27 24.08
CA PHE A 271 35.80 -21.68 23.76
C PHE A 271 36.80 -20.64 24.25
N SER A 272 36.64 -19.36 23.91
CA SER A 272 37.53 -18.30 24.40
C SER A 272 37.58 -18.22 25.93
N CYS A 273 36.46 -18.40 26.64
CA CYS A 273 36.44 -18.44 28.10
C CYS A 273 37.26 -19.60 28.68
N VAL A 274 37.17 -20.80 28.08
CA VAL A 274 37.94 -21.98 28.51
C VAL A 274 39.45 -21.77 28.30
N PHE A 275 39.84 -21.06 27.25
CA PHE A 275 41.24 -20.75 26.94
C PHE A 275 41.73 -19.42 27.54
N TYR A 276 41.21 -19.01 28.71
CA TYR A 276 41.63 -17.78 29.41
C TYR A 276 41.58 -16.51 28.55
N PHE A 277 40.57 -16.41 27.68
CA PHE A 277 40.37 -15.32 26.72
C PHE A 277 41.48 -15.18 25.67
N ALA A 278 42.19 -16.27 25.36
CA ALA A 278 43.08 -16.32 24.21
C ALA A 278 42.28 -16.09 22.91
N SER A 279 42.85 -15.32 21.98
CA SER A 279 42.24 -14.95 20.69
C SER A 279 42.33 -16.07 19.64
N VAL A 280 42.14 -17.33 20.07
CA VAL A 280 42.13 -18.49 19.18
C VAL A 280 40.73 -18.70 18.61
N SER A 281 40.61 -18.76 17.29
CA SER A 281 39.35 -19.07 16.62
C SER A 281 39.07 -20.57 16.65
N LEU A 282 37.84 -20.95 17.02
CA LEU A 282 37.37 -22.34 17.08
C LEU A 282 37.42 -23.02 15.71
N TYR A 283 37.00 -22.30 14.66
CA TYR A 283 37.08 -22.75 13.28
C TYR A 283 38.11 -21.90 12.52
N GLN A 284 39.07 -22.54 11.86
CA GLN A 284 40.13 -21.86 11.10
C GLN A 284 40.04 -22.11 9.59
N GLY A 285 40.48 -21.11 8.82
CA GLY A 285 40.70 -21.22 7.37
C GLY A 285 39.44 -21.59 6.58
N VAL A 286 39.55 -22.63 5.76
CA VAL A 286 38.51 -23.07 4.82
C VAL A 286 37.25 -23.53 5.53
N LEU A 287 37.34 -24.06 6.76
CA LEU A 287 36.19 -24.60 7.48
C LEU A 287 35.21 -23.50 7.92
N MET A 288 35.75 -22.35 8.37
CA MET A 288 34.95 -21.18 8.71
C MET A 288 34.25 -20.62 7.46
N VAL A 289 34.96 -20.53 6.34
CA VAL A 289 34.41 -20.04 5.06
C VAL A 289 33.38 -21.02 4.50
N ALA A 290 33.63 -22.31 4.56
CA ALA A 290 32.70 -23.32 4.06
C ALA A 290 31.43 -23.40 4.94
N TYR A 291 31.56 -23.22 6.26
CA TYR A 291 30.41 -23.09 7.16
C TYR A 291 29.64 -21.79 6.93
N SER A 292 30.32 -20.66 6.68
CA SER A 292 29.65 -19.39 6.40
C SER A 292 28.87 -19.44 5.07
N THR A 293 29.31 -20.28 4.12
CA THR A 293 28.93 -20.15 2.71
C THR A 293 28.27 -21.39 2.12
N ALA A 294 28.86 -22.58 2.22
CA ALA A 294 28.34 -23.77 1.53
C ALA A 294 27.34 -24.56 2.39
N TYR A 295 27.71 -24.84 3.63
CA TYR A 295 27.03 -25.86 4.44
C TYR A 295 25.67 -25.42 4.97
N THR A 296 25.45 -24.13 5.08
CA THR A 296 24.26 -23.53 5.70
C THR A 296 23.39 -22.76 4.70
N MET A 297 23.80 -22.67 3.43
CA MET A 297 22.97 -22.08 2.38
C MET A 297 21.90 -23.06 1.87
N LEU A 298 22.15 -24.38 1.96
CA LEU A 298 21.18 -25.39 1.53
C LEU A 298 19.84 -25.31 2.31
N PRO A 299 19.84 -25.19 3.65
CA PRO A 299 18.59 -24.97 4.40
C PRO A 299 17.85 -23.68 4.04
N VAL A 300 18.58 -22.61 3.64
CA VAL A 300 17.97 -21.34 3.20
C VAL A 300 17.09 -21.54 1.96
N PHE A 301 17.53 -22.34 1.00
CA PHE A 301 16.73 -22.63 -0.19
C PHE A 301 15.45 -23.40 0.15
N SER A 302 15.51 -24.34 1.10
CA SER A 302 14.32 -25.06 1.58
C SER A 302 13.29 -24.10 2.20
N LEU A 303 13.74 -23.17 3.06
CA LEU A 303 12.89 -22.17 3.71
C LEU A 303 12.25 -21.17 2.72
N VAL A 304 12.95 -20.82 1.64
CA VAL A 304 12.42 -19.92 0.60
C VAL A 304 11.37 -20.62 -0.27
N VAL A 305 11.53 -21.92 -0.51
CA VAL A 305 10.56 -22.70 -1.30
C VAL A 305 9.35 -23.10 -0.47
N ASP A 306 9.50 -23.19 0.86
CA ASP A 306 8.44 -23.59 1.77
C ASP A 306 7.16 -22.75 1.62
N ARG A 307 6.02 -23.42 1.79
CA ARG A 307 4.67 -22.87 1.64
C ARG A 307 3.82 -23.37 2.78
N ASP A 308 3.45 -22.46 3.68
CA ASP A 308 2.53 -22.75 4.77
C ASP A 308 1.12 -23.08 4.25
N VAL A 309 0.71 -22.43 3.16
CA VAL A 309 -0.62 -22.56 2.56
C VAL A 309 -0.51 -22.55 1.03
N THR A 310 -1.40 -23.25 0.33
CA THR A 310 -1.47 -23.20 -1.14
C THR A 310 -2.03 -21.85 -1.63
N ALA A 311 -1.67 -21.44 -2.84
CA ALA A 311 -2.17 -20.18 -3.41
C ALA A 311 -3.71 -20.15 -3.50
N GLN A 312 -4.35 -21.29 -3.76
CA GLN A 312 -5.80 -21.39 -3.82
C GLN A 312 -6.42 -21.17 -2.44
N ASN A 313 -5.91 -21.85 -1.41
CA ASN A 313 -6.43 -21.70 -0.05
C ASN A 313 -6.23 -20.28 0.49
N ALA A 314 -5.15 -19.60 0.12
CA ALA A 314 -4.93 -18.20 0.50
C ALA A 314 -5.96 -17.24 -0.11
N LEU A 315 -6.49 -17.55 -1.30
CA LEU A 315 -7.57 -16.78 -1.94
C LEU A 315 -8.96 -17.19 -1.44
N THR A 316 -9.16 -18.47 -1.12
CA THR A 316 -10.43 -18.98 -0.56
C THR A 316 -10.66 -18.52 0.87
N TYR A 317 -9.60 -18.41 1.68
CA TYR A 317 -9.65 -18.01 3.10
C TYR A 317 -8.81 -16.74 3.34
N PRO A 318 -9.31 -15.56 2.92
CA PRO A 318 -8.59 -14.29 3.04
C PRO A 318 -8.28 -13.91 4.50
N GLU A 319 -9.02 -14.43 5.48
CA GLU A 319 -8.80 -14.20 6.91
C GLU A 319 -7.39 -14.63 7.37
N LEU A 320 -6.76 -15.58 6.66
CA LEU A 320 -5.38 -15.98 6.91
C LEU A 320 -4.43 -14.77 6.79
N TYR A 321 -4.69 -13.84 5.86
CA TYR A 321 -3.87 -12.64 5.69
C TYR A 321 -4.00 -11.69 6.89
N LYS A 322 -5.21 -11.58 7.47
CA LYS A 322 -5.49 -10.75 8.65
C LYS A 322 -4.62 -11.11 9.86
N GLU A 323 -4.25 -12.38 9.99
CA GLU A 323 -3.36 -12.84 11.07
C GLU A 323 -1.96 -12.23 11.00
N LEU A 324 -1.47 -11.92 9.80
CA LEU A 324 -0.15 -11.32 9.58
C LEU A 324 -0.07 -9.92 10.19
N GLY A 325 -1.19 -9.18 10.21
CA GLY A 325 -1.28 -7.84 10.79
C GLY A 325 -0.96 -7.79 12.29
N LYS A 326 -1.00 -8.93 13.00
CA LYS A 326 -0.63 -8.99 14.43
C LYS A 326 0.88 -8.93 14.67
N GLY A 327 1.72 -9.01 13.62
CA GLY A 327 3.18 -8.93 13.73
C GLY A 327 3.82 -10.04 14.57
N ARG A 328 3.12 -11.16 14.81
CA ARG A 328 3.58 -12.24 15.71
C ARG A 328 4.78 -13.01 15.17
N SER A 329 4.90 -13.10 13.84
CA SER A 329 5.99 -13.86 13.20
C SER A 329 7.36 -13.28 13.56
N LEU A 330 7.50 -11.96 13.58
CA LEU A 330 8.75 -11.27 13.92
C LEU A 330 8.48 -10.22 15.01
N SER A 331 8.44 -10.68 16.26
CA SER A 331 8.22 -9.84 17.43
C SER A 331 9.42 -9.90 18.38
N TYR A 332 9.57 -8.92 19.27
CA TYR A 332 10.59 -8.95 20.34
C TYR A 332 10.51 -10.23 21.18
N LYS A 333 9.29 -10.74 21.42
CA LYS A 333 9.11 -12.01 22.14
C LYS A 333 9.71 -13.18 21.36
N THR A 334 9.37 -13.30 20.08
CA THR A 334 9.90 -14.37 19.21
C THR A 334 11.42 -14.26 19.08
N PHE A 335 11.95 -13.05 18.95
CA PHE A 335 13.38 -12.76 18.93
C PHE A 335 14.08 -13.27 20.19
N CYS A 336 13.63 -12.88 21.39
CA CYS A 336 14.25 -13.31 22.64
C CYS A 336 14.20 -14.83 22.83
N ILE A 337 13.10 -15.48 22.43
CA ILE A 337 12.99 -16.95 22.47
C ILE A 337 14.08 -17.58 21.58
N TRP A 338 14.23 -17.12 20.34
CA TRP A 338 15.26 -17.63 19.43
C TRP A 338 16.67 -17.36 19.95
N VAL A 339 16.93 -16.21 20.57
CA VAL A 339 18.24 -15.92 21.20
C VAL A 339 18.54 -16.94 22.29
N MET A 340 17.59 -17.20 23.19
CA MET A 340 17.77 -18.18 24.27
C MET A 340 17.99 -19.61 23.75
N ILE A 341 17.23 -20.02 22.71
CA ILE A 341 17.43 -21.32 22.06
C ILE A 341 18.84 -21.41 21.46
N SER A 342 19.29 -20.36 20.77
CA SER A 342 20.63 -20.31 20.15
C SER A 342 21.74 -20.43 21.19
N ILE A 343 21.64 -19.72 22.31
CA ILE A 343 22.62 -19.76 23.39
C ILE A 343 22.65 -21.16 24.02
N TYR A 344 21.48 -21.72 24.30
CA TYR A 344 21.35 -23.06 24.88
C TYR A 344 21.96 -24.14 23.97
N GLN A 345 21.60 -24.15 22.69
CA GLN A 345 22.14 -25.11 21.73
C GLN A 345 23.64 -24.93 21.52
N GLY A 346 24.11 -23.69 21.32
CA GLY A 346 25.54 -23.40 21.18
C GLY A 346 26.35 -23.82 22.41
N SER A 347 25.79 -23.64 23.60
CA SER A 347 26.39 -24.10 24.86
C SER A 347 26.47 -25.61 24.93
N ILE A 348 25.39 -26.33 24.64
CA ILE A 348 25.37 -27.80 24.67
C ILE A 348 26.35 -28.40 23.67
N ILE A 349 26.39 -27.87 22.45
CA ILE A 349 27.32 -28.35 21.41
C ILE A 349 28.76 -28.17 21.91
N MET A 350 29.09 -27.01 22.46
CA MET A 350 30.44 -26.72 22.94
C MET A 350 30.82 -27.55 24.18
N TYR A 351 29.97 -27.59 25.20
CA TYR A 351 30.22 -28.38 26.41
C TYR A 351 30.27 -29.88 26.12
N GLY A 352 29.38 -30.37 25.24
CA GLY A 352 29.40 -31.75 24.79
C GLY A 352 30.70 -32.10 24.04
N ALA A 353 31.20 -31.20 23.20
CA ALA A 353 32.48 -31.38 22.51
C ALA A 353 33.67 -31.41 23.48
N LEU A 354 33.67 -30.56 24.52
CA LEU A 354 34.70 -30.56 25.56
C LEU A 354 34.68 -31.85 26.39
N TYR A 355 33.49 -32.29 26.83
CA TYR A 355 33.35 -33.51 27.64
C TYR A 355 33.73 -34.78 26.86
N ALA A 356 33.41 -34.84 25.57
CA ALA A 356 33.66 -36.02 24.75
C ALA A 356 35.16 -36.24 24.43
N PHE A 357 36.01 -35.20 24.49
CA PHE A 357 37.41 -35.27 24.08
C PHE A 357 38.35 -34.54 25.06
N ASP A 358 38.30 -34.94 26.33
CA ASP A 358 39.20 -34.46 27.39
C ASP A 358 40.69 -34.71 27.09
N GLU A 359 41.02 -35.64 26.18
CA GLU A 359 42.42 -36.03 25.88
C GLU A 359 42.96 -35.62 24.49
N ASP A 360 42.12 -35.27 23.49
CA ASP A 360 42.59 -34.91 22.14
C ASP A 360 41.86 -33.69 21.55
N PHE A 361 42.47 -32.52 21.72
CA PHE A 361 41.97 -31.21 21.28
C PHE A 361 41.77 -31.07 19.76
N ILE A 362 42.49 -31.86 18.96
CA ILE A 362 42.40 -31.81 17.48
C ILE A 362 41.02 -32.29 16.99
N HIS A 363 40.32 -33.13 17.77
CA HIS A 363 39.02 -33.70 17.39
C HIS A 363 37.82 -32.82 17.76
N ILE A 364 37.99 -31.84 18.66
CA ILE A 364 36.93 -30.89 19.06
C ILE A 364 36.41 -30.09 17.84
N VAL A 365 37.29 -29.71 16.93
CA VAL A 365 36.94 -28.97 15.69
C VAL A 365 36.05 -29.81 14.77
N SER A 366 36.32 -31.12 14.66
CA SER A 366 35.60 -32.02 13.74
C SER A 366 34.17 -32.32 14.19
N ILE A 367 33.96 -32.47 15.50
CA ILE A 367 32.63 -32.79 16.06
C ILE A 367 31.77 -31.55 16.29
N SER A 368 32.37 -30.44 16.71
CA SER A 368 31.67 -29.14 16.75
C SER A 368 31.11 -28.83 15.35
N PHE A 369 31.89 -29.09 14.31
CA PHE A 369 31.47 -28.92 12.93
C PHE A 369 30.34 -29.88 12.52
N PHE A 370 30.40 -31.16 12.90
CA PHE A 370 29.31 -32.12 12.66
C PHE A 370 28.01 -31.73 13.41
N GLY A 371 28.09 -31.35 14.68
CA GLY A 371 26.93 -30.92 15.48
C GLY A 371 26.27 -29.63 14.98
N THR A 372 27.04 -28.76 14.34
CA THR A 372 26.51 -27.53 13.73
C THR A 372 25.96 -27.76 12.32
N TYR A 373 26.26 -28.90 11.67
CA TYR A 373 25.75 -29.24 10.34
C TYR A 373 24.36 -29.89 10.35
N TYR A 374 24.02 -30.62 11.41
CA TYR A 374 22.78 -31.38 11.55
C TYR A 374 21.65 -30.66 12.34
N ASN A 375 21.90 -29.43 12.83
CA ASN A 375 20.89 -28.53 13.39
C ASN A 375 20.60 -27.40 12.39
#